data_AF-A0A174N307-F1
#
_entry.id   AF-A0A174N307-F1
#
_cell.length_a   1.000
_cell.length_b   1.000
_cell.length_c   1.000
_cell.angle_alpha   90.00
_cell.angle_beta   90.00
_cell.angle_gamma   90.00
#
_symmetry.space_group_name_H-M   'P 1'
#
loop_
_entity.id
_entity.type
_entity.pdbx_description
1 polymer ?
#
loop_
_entity_poly.entity_id
_entity_poly.type
_entity_poly.pdbx_seq_one_letter_code
_entity_poly.pdbx_strand_id
1 'polypeptide(L)'
;MKEKGVTTITLKKINREKVYQYIYREKQTSKLQIVQDLQMGLSTVSQNLNAIWQDYLKHLAFAMRNLNMIIDSPIIISGYLAPYLVPEDLNMLLHLINENNPFTLTADQLLVGTHGQYTPAIGAALHYINRFVHEGTAL
;
A
#
# COMPACT_ATOMS: atom_id res chain seq x y z
N MET A 1 38.40 -5.09 23.78
CA MET A 1 37.08 -4.52 24.11
C MET A 1 36.04 -5.59 23.82
N LYS A 2 35.27 -6.06 24.82
CA LYS A 2 34.26 -7.12 24.63
C LYS A 2 33.09 -6.56 23.81
N GLU A 3 32.77 -7.22 22.71
CA GLU A 3 31.60 -6.94 21.88
C GLU A 3 30.34 -6.95 22.76
N LYS A 4 29.60 -5.82 22.80
CA LYS A 4 28.24 -5.83 23.30
C LYS A 4 27.42 -6.68 22.33
N GLY A 5 27.09 -7.90 22.72
CA GLY A 5 26.31 -8.84 21.90
C GLY A 5 25.05 -8.17 21.38
N VAL A 6 24.84 -8.24 20.06
CA VAL A 6 23.65 -7.66 19.43
C VAL A 6 22.42 -8.40 19.93
N THR A 7 21.46 -7.68 20.49
CA THR A 7 20.21 -8.28 20.97
C THR A 7 19.34 -8.76 19.80
N THR A 8 18.52 -9.78 20.02
CA THR A 8 17.63 -10.36 19.00
C THR A 8 16.68 -9.32 18.36
N ILE A 9 16.23 -8.33 19.15
CA ILE A 9 15.37 -7.23 18.66
C ILE A 9 16.14 -6.34 17.68
N THR A 10 17.38 -5.96 18.03
CA THR A 10 18.24 -5.13 17.17
C THR A 10 18.60 -5.87 15.88
N LEU A 11 18.89 -7.17 15.96
CA LEU A 11 19.12 -8.01 14.78
C LEU A 11 17.92 -8.04 13.83
N LYS A 12 16.70 -8.23 14.35
CA LYS A 12 15.47 -8.18 13.52
C LYS A 12 15.30 -6.83 12.84
N LYS A 13 15.54 -5.72 13.56
CA LYS A 13 15.45 -4.37 13.01
C LYS A 13 16.48 -4.15 11.89
N ILE A 14 17.73 -4.57 12.10
CA ILE A 14 18.79 -4.48 11.09
C ILE A 14 18.45 -5.30 9.84
N ASN A 15 17.96 -6.53 10.02
CA ASN A 15 17.61 -7.39 8.88
C ASN A 15 16.44 -6.82 8.07
N ARG A 16 15.40 -6.32 8.75
CA ARG A 16 14.27 -5.64 8.09
C ARG A 16 14.74 -4.44 7.29
N GLU A 17 15.61 -3.61 7.87
CA GLU A 17 16.15 -2.43 7.21
C GLU A 17 16.96 -2.78 5.97
N LYS A 18 17.84 -3.79 6.05
CA LYS A 18 18.61 -4.27 4.89
C LYS A 18 17.70 -4.71 3.74
N VAL A 19 16.67 -5.52 4.04
CA VAL A 19 15.69 -5.98 3.04
C VAL A 19 14.95 -4.79 2.42
N TYR A 20 14.47 -3.85 3.24
CA TYR A 20 13.78 -2.65 2.77
C TYR A 20 14.65 -1.81 1.83
N GLN A 21 15.87 -1.48 2.26
CA GLN A 21 16.81 -0.68 1.48
C GLN A 21 17.21 -1.35 0.16
N TYR A 22 17.37 -2.67 0.17
CA TYR A 22 17.66 -3.43 -1.03
C TYR A 22 16.51 -3.31 -2.06
N ILE A 23 15.26 -3.58 -1.65
CA ILE A 23 14.09 -3.47 -2.55
C ILE A 23 13.94 -2.04 -3.08
N TYR A 24 14.16 -1.04 -2.22
CA TYR A 24 14.06 0.36 -2.60
C TYR A 24 15.07 0.78 -3.68
N ARG A 25 16.28 0.23 -3.65
CA ARG A 25 17.36 0.51 -4.61
C ARG A 25 17.18 -0.27 -5.91
N GLU A 26 16.95 -1.58 -5.82
CA GLU A 26 16.89 -2.45 -7.01
C GLU A 26 15.60 -2.27 -7.83
N LYS A 27 14.51 -1.74 -7.22
CA LYS A 27 13.17 -1.52 -7.80
C LYS A 27 12.43 -2.78 -8.25
N GLN A 28 13.11 -3.73 -8.89
CA GLN A 28 12.58 -5.02 -9.32
C GLN A 28 13.57 -6.10 -8.93
N THR A 29 13.12 -7.05 -8.13
CA THR A 29 13.94 -8.15 -7.64
C THR A 29 13.06 -9.36 -7.34
N SER A 30 13.67 -10.53 -7.20
CA SER A 30 12.99 -11.74 -6.75
C SER A 30 13.33 -12.04 -5.29
N LYS A 31 12.44 -12.75 -4.60
CA LYS A 31 12.71 -13.21 -3.23
C LYS A 31 14.02 -14.01 -3.12
N LEU A 32 14.33 -14.83 -4.12
CA LEU A 32 15.57 -15.63 -4.17
C LEU A 32 16.81 -14.74 -4.39
N GLN A 33 16.69 -13.69 -5.19
CA GLN A 33 17.78 -12.74 -5.38
C GLN A 33 18.12 -12.00 -4.08
N ILE A 34 17.11 -11.57 -3.32
CA ILE A 34 17.30 -10.96 -1.99
C ILE A 34 18.04 -11.92 -1.05
N VAL A 35 17.65 -13.20 -1.04
CA VAL A 35 18.30 -14.26 -0.25
C VAL A 35 19.79 -14.38 -0.60
N GLN A 36 20.10 -14.41 -1.90
CA GLN A 36 21.46 -14.56 -2.41
C GLN A 36 22.31 -13.32 -2.08
N ASP A 37 21.84 -12.13 -2.42
CA ASP A 37 22.62 -10.89 -2.32
C ASP A 37 22.83 -10.45 -0.86
N LEU A 38 21.81 -10.64 -0.01
CA LEU A 38 21.90 -10.27 1.41
C LEU A 38 22.46 -11.41 2.28
N GLN A 39 22.71 -12.59 1.70
CA GLN A 39 23.16 -13.80 2.40
C GLN A 39 22.26 -14.12 3.62
N MET A 40 20.94 -13.98 3.43
CA MET A 40 19.94 -14.20 4.47
C MET A 40 19.15 -15.48 4.20
N GLY A 41 18.71 -16.17 5.25
CA GLY A 41 17.82 -17.33 5.10
C GLY A 41 16.48 -16.97 4.44
N LEU A 42 15.92 -17.89 3.63
CA LEU A 42 14.64 -17.70 2.93
C LEU A 42 13.49 -17.34 3.88
N SER A 43 13.44 -17.97 5.05
CA SER A 43 12.45 -17.69 6.09
C SER A 43 12.61 -16.27 6.64
N THR A 44 13.85 -15.83 6.88
CA THR A 44 14.16 -14.47 7.34
C THR A 44 13.73 -13.43 6.30
N VAL A 45 14.07 -13.63 5.02
CA VAL A 45 13.64 -12.72 3.95
C VAL A 45 12.12 -12.68 3.85
N SER A 46 11.44 -13.83 3.84
CA SER A 46 9.98 -13.90 3.76
C SER A 46 9.30 -13.19 4.93
N GLN A 47 9.78 -13.38 6.15
CA GLN A 47 9.26 -12.71 7.34
C GLN A 47 9.42 -11.19 7.25
N ASN A 48 10.57 -10.70 6.78
CA ASN A 48 10.81 -9.27 6.63
C ASN A 48 9.96 -8.65 5.51
N LEU A 49 9.81 -9.32 4.37
CA LEU A 49 8.91 -8.88 3.28
C LEU A 49 7.47 -8.75 3.78
N ASN A 50 6.97 -9.77 4.49
CA ASN A 50 5.63 -9.74 5.06
C ASN A 50 5.50 -8.62 6.10
N ALA A 51 6.49 -8.44 6.97
CA ALA A 51 6.47 -7.36 7.96
C ALA A 51 6.45 -5.97 7.32
N ILE A 52 7.22 -5.77 6.24
CA ILE A 52 7.23 -4.50 5.48
C ILE A 52 5.86 -4.24 4.86
N TRP A 53 5.25 -5.25 4.22
CA TRP A 53 3.92 -5.12 3.62
C TRP A 53 2.83 -4.84 4.67
N GLN A 54 2.85 -5.56 5.79
CA GLN A 54 1.91 -5.35 6.89
C GLN A 54 2.06 -3.95 7.52
N ASP A 55 3.29 -3.46 7.69
CA ASP A 55 3.50 -2.09 8.15
C ASP A 55 2.99 -1.07 7.13
N TYR A 56 3.15 -1.32 5.83
CA TYR A 56 2.58 -0.47 4.78
C TYR A 56 1.04 -0.39 4.91
N LEU A 57 0.35 -1.53 5.00
CA LEU A 57 -1.11 -1.58 5.12
C LEU A 57 -1.60 -0.88 6.40
N LYS A 58 -0.87 -0.99 7.53
CA LYS A 58 -1.20 -0.27 8.76
C LYS A 58 -1.16 1.24 8.60
N HIS A 59 -0.11 1.78 7.98
CA HIS A 59 -0.01 3.21 7.74
C HIS A 59 -1.06 3.70 6.74
N LEU A 60 -1.34 2.89 5.71
CA LEU A 60 -2.40 3.18 4.74
C LEU A 60 -3.78 3.22 5.42
N ALA A 61 -4.12 2.20 6.21
CA ALA A 61 -5.36 2.14 6.97
C ALA A 61 -5.51 3.32 7.93
N PHE A 62 -4.43 3.73 8.61
CA PHE A 62 -4.44 4.91 9.47
C PHE A 62 -4.79 6.19 8.68
N ALA A 63 -4.18 6.40 7.51
CA ALA A 63 -4.48 7.55 6.66
C ALA A 63 -5.92 7.51 6.14
N MET A 64 -6.38 6.34 5.67
CA MET A 64 -7.74 6.14 5.18
C MET A 64 -8.79 6.39 6.26
N ARG A 65 -8.56 5.90 7.47
CA ARG A 65 -9.43 6.15 8.63
C ARG A 65 -9.56 7.65 8.90
N ASN A 66 -8.43 8.36 8.97
CA ASN A 66 -8.45 9.80 9.24
C ASN A 66 -9.20 10.58 8.15
N LEU A 67 -9.03 10.20 6.88
CA LEU A 67 -9.76 10.82 5.77
C LEU A 67 -11.25 10.49 5.82
N ASN A 68 -11.62 9.24 6.06
CA ASN A 68 -13.01 8.81 6.19
C ASN A 68 -13.72 9.54 7.35
N MET A 69 -13.05 9.72 8.50
CA MET A 69 -13.63 10.45 9.64
C MET A 69 -13.94 11.92 9.35
N ILE A 70 -13.20 12.56 8.42
CA ILE A 70 -13.38 13.99 8.09
C ILE A 70 -14.35 14.18 6.92
N ILE A 71 -14.25 13.33 5.89
CA ILE A 71 -14.95 13.51 4.61
C ILE A 71 -16.24 12.69 4.55
N ASP A 72 -16.32 11.58 5.30
CA ASP A 72 -17.43 10.61 5.26
C ASP A 72 -17.80 10.21 3.82
N SER A 73 -16.83 9.65 3.09
CA SER A 73 -17.01 9.24 1.70
C SER A 73 -16.30 7.92 1.40
N PRO A 74 -16.78 7.17 0.38
CA PRO A 74 -16.07 6.02 -0.15
C PRO A 74 -14.63 6.35 -0.52
N ILE A 75 -13.72 5.41 -0.29
CA ILE A 75 -12.31 5.53 -0.61
C ILE A 75 -11.98 4.67 -1.82
N ILE A 76 -11.33 5.27 -2.81
CA ILE A 76 -10.83 4.57 -4.00
C ILE A 76 -9.29 4.49 -3.92
N ILE A 77 -8.74 3.29 -3.85
CA ILE A 77 -7.29 3.06 -3.98
C ILE A 77 -6.98 2.90 -5.47
N SER A 78 -6.23 3.86 -6.03
CA SER A 78 -5.89 3.89 -7.46
C SER A 78 -4.38 3.97 -7.70
N GLY A 79 -4.00 4.07 -8.97
CA GLY A 79 -2.61 4.20 -9.41
C GLY A 79 -1.86 2.87 -9.46
N TYR A 80 -0.53 2.95 -9.39
CA TYR A 80 0.36 1.81 -9.59
C TYR A 80 0.19 0.70 -8.54
N LEU A 81 -0.31 1.03 -7.34
CA LEU A 81 -0.51 0.07 -6.27
C LEU A 81 -1.71 -0.85 -6.50
N ALA A 82 -2.77 -0.33 -7.13
CA ALA A 82 -4.06 -1.00 -7.24
C ALA A 82 -3.96 -2.48 -7.73
N PRO A 83 -3.15 -2.83 -8.75
CA PRO A 83 -3.03 -4.20 -9.23
C PRO A 83 -2.37 -5.17 -8.26
N TYR A 84 -1.68 -4.68 -7.23
CA TYR A 84 -0.95 -5.49 -6.26
C TYR A 84 -1.77 -5.83 -5.01
N LEU A 85 -2.93 -5.18 -4.82
CA LEU A 85 -3.82 -5.46 -3.70
C LEU A 85 -4.68 -6.68 -4.03
N VAL A 86 -4.52 -7.74 -3.23
CA VAL A 86 -5.38 -8.93 -3.31
C VAL A 86 -6.58 -8.80 -2.35
N PRO A 87 -7.65 -9.59 -2.50
CA PRO A 87 -8.82 -9.51 -1.62
C PRO A 87 -8.47 -9.63 -0.12
N GLU A 88 -7.46 -10.43 0.22
CA GLU A 88 -6.97 -10.57 1.60
C GLU A 88 -6.41 -9.26 2.15
N ASP A 89 -5.73 -8.46 1.32
CA ASP A 89 -5.22 -7.15 1.72
C ASP A 89 -6.35 -6.15 1.95
N LEU A 90 -7.41 -6.20 1.13
CA LEU A 90 -8.60 -5.34 1.30
C LEU A 90 -9.34 -5.68 2.59
N ASN A 91 -9.50 -6.96 2.90
CA ASN A 91 -10.07 -7.41 4.17
C ASN A 91 -9.22 -6.95 5.37
N MET A 92 -7.90 -7.03 5.25
CA MET A 92 -6.98 -6.53 6.27
C MET A 92 -7.11 -5.01 6.44
N LEU A 93 -7.17 -4.25 5.34
CA LEU A 93 -7.37 -2.80 5.40
C LEU A 93 -8.69 -2.44 6.08
N LEU A 94 -9.80 -3.08 5.70
CA LEU A 94 -11.11 -2.86 6.35
C LEU A 94 -11.05 -3.15 7.85
N HIS A 95 -10.39 -4.25 8.24
CA HIS A 95 -10.20 -4.58 9.64
C HIS A 95 -9.42 -3.48 10.39
N LEU A 96 -8.29 -3.05 9.85
CA LEU A 96 -7.43 -2.03 10.46
C LEU A 96 -8.08 -0.62 10.49
N ILE A 97 -8.84 -0.25 9.47
CA ILE A 97 -9.57 1.03 9.41
C ILE A 97 -10.65 1.10 10.49
N ASN A 98 -11.35 -0.01 10.68
CA ASN A 98 -12.48 -0.10 11.61
C ASN A 98 -12.05 -0.42 13.05
N GLU A 99 -10.77 -0.74 13.27
CA GLU A 99 -10.23 -0.99 14.60
C GLU A 99 -10.38 0.25 15.49
N ASN A 100 -11.20 0.14 16.54
CA ASN A 100 -11.55 1.22 17.47
C ASN A 100 -12.17 2.45 16.80
N ASN A 101 -12.79 2.31 15.62
CA ASN A 101 -13.45 3.40 14.92
C ASN A 101 -14.97 3.41 15.21
N PRO A 102 -15.55 4.50 15.75
CA PRO A 102 -16.99 4.58 15.99
C PRO A 102 -17.83 4.58 14.71
N PHE A 103 -17.24 4.92 13.55
CA PHE A 103 -17.90 4.92 12.25
C PHE A 103 -17.23 3.91 11.34
N THR A 104 -17.95 2.84 10.98
CA THR A 104 -17.34 1.73 10.22
C THR A 104 -17.41 1.97 8.72
N LEU A 105 -16.27 1.85 8.05
CA LEU A 105 -16.16 1.77 6.60
C LEU A 105 -16.58 0.36 6.13
N THR A 106 -17.57 0.28 5.26
CA THR A 106 -18.04 -0.99 4.70
C THR A 106 -17.24 -1.41 3.46
N ALA A 107 -17.31 -2.68 3.08
CA ALA A 107 -16.53 -3.22 1.97
C ALA A 107 -16.88 -2.56 0.61
N ASP A 108 -18.14 -2.17 0.41
CA ASP A 108 -18.61 -1.44 -0.77
C ASP A 108 -18.12 0.02 -0.82
N GLN A 109 -17.68 0.57 0.31
CA GLN A 109 -17.07 1.89 0.40
C GLN A 109 -15.55 1.87 0.17
N LEU A 110 -14.92 0.69 0.08
CA LEU A 110 -13.50 0.54 -0.26
C LEU A 110 -13.34 -0.04 -1.66
N LEU A 111 -13.01 0.83 -2.62
CA LEU A 111 -12.93 0.48 -4.03
C LEU A 111 -11.48 0.44 -4.51
N VAL A 112 -11.19 -0.42 -5.47
CA VAL A 112 -9.90 -0.46 -6.17
C VAL A 112 -10.08 0.05 -7.59
N GLY A 113 -9.23 0.99 -8.02
CA GLY A 113 -9.26 1.58 -9.34
C GLY A 113 -9.02 0.56 -10.46
N THR A 114 -9.79 0.64 -11.53
CA THR A 114 -9.80 -0.34 -12.62
C THR A 114 -8.90 -0.01 -13.81
N HIS A 115 -8.35 1.21 -13.86
CA HIS A 115 -7.64 1.72 -15.05
C HIS A 115 -6.12 1.97 -14.83
N GLY A 116 -5.59 1.56 -13.68
CA GLY A 116 -4.15 1.62 -13.36
C GLY A 116 -3.52 2.98 -13.65
N GLN A 117 -2.39 2.99 -14.37
CA GLN A 117 -1.62 4.19 -14.71
C GLN A 117 -2.35 5.19 -15.63
N TYR A 118 -3.40 4.76 -16.35
CA TYR A 118 -4.14 5.63 -17.27
C TYR A 118 -5.23 6.44 -16.56
N THR A 119 -5.51 6.15 -15.29
CA THR A 119 -6.54 6.84 -14.49
C THR A 119 -6.44 8.37 -14.59
N PRO A 120 -5.26 9.02 -14.47
CA PRO A 120 -5.16 10.47 -14.59
C PRO A 120 -5.51 11.00 -15.98
N ALA A 121 -5.08 10.30 -17.05
CA ALA A 121 -5.35 10.70 -18.43
C ALA A 121 -6.84 10.56 -18.77
N ILE A 122 -7.48 9.48 -18.34
CA ILE A 122 -8.92 9.26 -18.49
C ILE A 122 -9.69 10.33 -17.74
N GLY A 123 -9.33 10.62 -16.49
CA GLY A 123 -9.95 11.68 -15.69
C GLY A 123 -9.83 13.06 -16.34
N ALA A 124 -8.66 13.37 -16.90
CA ALA A 124 -8.44 14.62 -17.62
C ALA A 124 -9.30 14.70 -18.89
N ALA A 125 -9.42 13.61 -19.66
CA ALA A 125 -10.27 13.56 -20.84
C ALA A 125 -11.76 13.74 -20.48
N LEU A 126 -12.22 13.11 -19.39
CA LEU A 126 -13.60 13.24 -18.91
C LEU A 126 -13.99 14.69 -18.59
N HIS A 127 -13.06 15.51 -18.10
CA HIS A 127 -13.31 16.94 -17.89
C HIS A 127 -13.73 17.66 -19.18
N TYR A 128 -13.00 17.43 -20.28
CA TYR A 128 -13.31 18.05 -21.57
C TYR A 128 -14.60 17.49 -22.19
N ILE A 129 -14.82 16.18 -22.07
CA ILE A 129 -16.05 15.53 -22.56
C ILE A 129 -17.27 16.09 -21.81
N ASN A 130 -17.19 16.17 -20.48
CA ASN A 130 -18.27 16.70 -19.66
C ASN A 130 -18.62 18.15 -20.03
N ARG A 131 -17.58 18.97 -20.26
CA ARG A 131 -17.72 20.35 -20.72
C ARG A 131 -18.42 20.43 -22.07
N PHE A 132 -18.00 19.62 -23.04
CA PHE A 132 -18.64 19.58 -24.36
C PHE A 132 -20.13 19.19 -24.29
N VAL A 133 -20.47 18.16 -23.51
CA VAL A 133 -21.85 17.67 -23.40
C VAL A 133 -22.79 18.70 -22.73
N HIS A 134 -22.31 19.44 -21.73
CA HIS A 134 -23.15 20.36 -20.95
C HIS A 134 -23.11 21.82 -21.41
N GLU A 135 -22.00 22.29 -21.98
CA GLU A 135 -21.86 23.68 -22.46
C GLU A 135 -22.04 23.80 -23.98
N GLY A 136 -21.93 22.69 -24.72
CA GLY A 136 -22.06 22.65 -26.18
C GLY A 136 -23.49 22.64 -26.73
N THR A 137 -24.51 22.69 -25.87
CA THR A 137 -25.94 22.73 -26.26
C THR A 137 -26.53 24.14 -26.30
N ALA A 138 -25.69 25.19 -26.22
CA ALA A 138 -26.09 26.57 -26.47
C ALA A 138 -25.73 27.00 -27.90
N LEU A 139 -26.35 26.37 -28.90
CA LEU A 139 -26.41 26.85 -30.30
C LEU A 139 -27.81 26.60 -30.86
#